data_AF-A0A317HH71-F1
#
_entry.id   AF-A0A317HH71-F1
#
_cell.length_a   1.000
_cell.length_b   1.000
_cell.length_c   1.000
_cell.angle_alpha   90.00
_cell.angle_beta   90.00
_cell.angle_gamma   90.00
#
_symmetry.space_group_name_H-M   'P 1'
#
loop_
_entity.id
_entity.type
_entity.pdbx_description
1 polymer ?
#
loop_
_entity_poly.entity_id
_entity_poly.type
_entity_poly.pdbx_seq_one_letter_code
_entity_poly.pdbx_strand_id
1 'polypeptide(L)'
;MKGGSFAGKFFYGALFMVILPGIAIYWAATLDATIDWRAPKLPILAVGVTLLGLLMILIGMLHLAIWGRGLPMNAYPPKQLVTRGIYSLFPHPIYVGAVLVSTGISLWYRSSSGLYIVTPLIAGMILSLLYGYELPTMEKRFGNAMARYRPLFALPAASLGKATWPKKIAMLVVIWLPWGAAWYLIDYARHSSARAGGVFASLLYAQPAQSWTGALWFIPSIFIVGWLLLARTESGLRHAAIAGAFAAAASLYLYIVAAGFGWHESDNPGVLALANGVILLLAVSYHFVWSALQNISERIANSRRDWLLAAGRFRIINHSLYSGVAAAVGVGIASYVVGNALAVLIIAVCALIGAALYAQLSWGSTALLRPFGYWGAILGGVVGGFLVHVLFGIPLSQLGLAGVLGAPFAQAVGRLRCLVQGCCHGTVTSKALGIRVWQSQSRVVTNSGLKGEYILNTQLYSILFNVPLGLLLLSMWLSHGVHSTAIIGLYFILTGIERFTEDAYRGERQVKRIGALRENQWIALASVLVGILISILPSPLPGIPHSGWLDQGFFVSMITVGLLTAFAMSMDFPQSTLPFSRLSG
;
A
#
# COMPACT_ATOMS: atom_id res chain seq x y z
N MET A 1 -4.24 7.36 -34.53
CA MET A 1 -3.36 7.82 -33.43
C MET A 1 -2.24 8.64 -34.04
N LYS A 2 -2.20 9.95 -33.79
CA LYS A 2 -1.07 10.80 -34.23
C LYS A 2 0.20 10.26 -33.58
N GLY A 3 1.17 9.82 -34.37
CA GLY A 3 2.47 9.38 -33.84
C GLY A 3 3.08 10.53 -33.06
N GLY A 4 3.38 10.32 -31.78
CA GLY A 4 4.00 11.36 -30.95
C GLY A 4 5.26 11.91 -31.63
N SER A 5 5.47 13.22 -31.49
CA SER A 5 6.65 13.90 -32.04
C SER A 5 7.93 13.20 -31.58
N PHE A 6 8.98 13.25 -32.40
CA PHE A 6 10.29 12.71 -32.03
C PHE A 6 10.75 13.22 -30.66
N ALA A 7 10.54 14.51 -30.40
CA ALA A 7 10.78 15.14 -29.11
C ALA A 7 10.02 14.46 -27.97
N GLY A 8 8.72 14.17 -28.13
CA GLY A 8 7.92 13.50 -27.11
C GLY A 8 8.40 12.07 -26.79
N LYS A 9 8.95 11.35 -27.76
CA LYS A 9 9.57 10.02 -27.53
C LYS A 9 10.92 10.15 -26.82
N PHE A 10 11.73 11.12 -27.24
CA PHE A 10 13.03 11.39 -26.66
C PHE A 10 12.92 11.78 -25.18
N PHE A 11 12.08 12.76 -24.84
CA PHE A 11 11.87 13.18 -23.45
C PHE A 11 11.31 12.06 -22.59
N TYR A 12 10.42 11.23 -23.14
CA TYR A 12 9.91 10.06 -22.43
C TYR A 12 11.01 9.03 -22.13
N GLY A 13 11.88 8.74 -23.10
CA GLY A 13 13.03 7.87 -22.90
C GLY A 13 14.01 8.44 -21.87
N ALA A 14 14.34 9.73 -21.97
CA ALA A 14 15.23 10.42 -21.03
C ALA A 14 14.67 10.41 -19.59
N LEU A 15 13.35 10.54 -19.43
CA LEU A 15 12.70 10.45 -18.12
C LEU A 15 13.02 9.13 -17.41
N PHE A 16 12.86 8.00 -18.09
CA PHE A 16 13.06 6.67 -17.47
C PHE A 16 14.52 6.22 -17.43
N MET A 17 15.35 6.62 -18.38
CA MET A 17 16.74 6.18 -18.46
C MET A 17 17.72 7.08 -17.71
N VAL A 18 17.37 8.35 -17.48
CA VAL A 18 18.29 9.34 -16.89
C VAL A 18 17.67 10.04 -15.69
N ILE A 19 16.50 10.68 -15.85
CA ILE A 19 15.94 11.55 -14.81
C ILE A 19 15.51 10.74 -13.58
N LEU A 20 14.70 9.69 -13.74
CA LEU A 20 14.23 8.87 -12.62
C LEU A 20 15.38 8.14 -11.91
N PRO A 21 16.34 7.49 -12.61
CA PRO A 21 17.54 6.96 -11.97
C PRO A 21 18.36 8.04 -11.24
N GLY A 22 18.50 9.23 -11.83
CA GLY A 22 19.19 10.36 -11.18
C GLY A 22 18.52 10.83 -9.90
N ILE A 23 17.18 10.93 -9.90
CA ILE A 23 16.39 11.23 -8.70
C ILE A 23 16.58 10.13 -7.65
N ALA A 24 16.54 8.86 -8.04
CA ALA A 24 16.72 7.74 -7.11
C ALA A 24 18.12 7.75 -6.47
N ILE A 25 19.17 8.00 -7.25
CA ILE A 25 20.55 8.10 -6.75
C ILE A 25 20.69 9.28 -5.80
N TYR A 26 20.20 10.47 -6.19
CA TYR A 26 20.22 11.66 -5.34
C TYR A 26 19.46 11.44 -4.02
N TRP A 27 18.28 10.82 -4.10
CA TRP A 27 17.44 10.52 -2.96
C TRP A 27 18.14 9.55 -2.00
N ALA A 28 18.71 8.45 -2.51
CA ALA A 28 19.45 7.49 -1.71
C ALA A 28 20.66 8.14 -1.02
N ALA A 29 21.48 8.88 -1.78
CA ALA A 29 22.66 9.56 -1.26
C ALA A 29 22.33 10.59 -0.17
N THR A 30 21.21 11.30 -0.32
CA THR A 30 20.77 12.28 0.69
C THR A 30 20.28 11.58 1.96
N LEU A 31 19.51 10.49 1.83
CA LEU A 31 19.05 9.72 2.98
C LEU A 31 20.18 9.02 3.72
N ASP A 32 21.22 8.56 3.02
CA ASP A 32 22.41 7.93 3.62
C ASP A 32 23.16 8.88 4.59
N ALA A 33 23.02 10.20 4.43
CA ALA A 33 23.56 11.16 5.38
C ALA A 33 22.84 11.17 6.74
N THR A 34 21.63 10.61 6.81
CA THR A 34 20.76 10.59 8.00
C THR A 34 20.44 9.20 8.51
N ILE A 35 20.48 8.18 7.65
CA ILE A 35 20.13 6.80 7.97
C ILE A 35 21.39 5.93 7.91
N ASP A 36 21.93 5.61 9.08
CA ASP A 36 23.14 4.80 9.23
C ASP A 36 22.81 3.31 9.48
N TRP A 37 22.04 2.70 8.56
CA TRP A 37 21.88 1.25 8.56
C TRP A 37 23.06 0.57 7.88
N ARG A 38 23.43 -0.62 8.33
CA ARG A 38 24.60 -1.33 7.79
C ARG A 38 24.29 -1.94 6.43
N ALA A 39 25.15 -1.68 5.44
CA ALA A 39 25.08 -2.32 4.13
C ALA A 39 26.20 -3.37 3.95
N PRO A 40 25.88 -4.59 3.43
CA PRO A 40 26.87 -5.64 3.25
C PRO A 40 27.87 -5.33 2.14
N LYS A 41 29.12 -5.76 2.32
CA LYS A 41 30.21 -5.57 1.34
C LYS A 41 30.31 -6.78 0.42
N LEU A 42 29.57 -6.75 -0.69
CA LEU A 42 29.50 -7.85 -1.67
C LEU A 42 29.83 -7.36 -3.09
N PRO A 43 31.06 -6.93 -3.38
CA PRO A 43 31.41 -6.25 -4.64
C PRO A 43 31.23 -7.13 -5.88
N ILE A 44 31.58 -8.42 -5.80
CA ILE A 44 31.41 -9.37 -6.92
C ILE A 44 29.92 -9.54 -7.23
N LEU A 45 29.08 -9.69 -6.19
CA LEU A 45 27.63 -9.79 -6.35
C LEU A 45 27.05 -8.49 -6.92
N ALA A 46 27.51 -7.34 -6.44
CA ALA A 46 27.08 -6.03 -6.91
C ALA A 46 27.30 -5.88 -8.43
N VAL A 47 28.51 -6.21 -8.92
CA VAL A 47 28.83 -6.19 -10.35
C VAL A 47 27.99 -7.21 -11.12
N GLY A 48 27.92 -8.46 -10.64
CA GLY A 48 27.18 -9.53 -11.31
C GLY A 48 25.69 -9.22 -11.46
N VAL A 49 25.05 -8.73 -10.39
CA VAL A 49 23.63 -8.35 -10.38
C VAL A 49 23.38 -7.13 -11.26
N THR A 50 24.27 -6.14 -11.26
CA THR A 50 24.16 -4.97 -12.15
C THR A 50 24.25 -5.38 -13.62
N LEU A 51 25.26 -6.18 -13.99
CA LEU A 51 25.46 -6.64 -15.37
C LEU A 51 24.29 -7.52 -15.83
N LEU A 52 23.80 -8.41 -14.99
CA LEU A 52 22.61 -9.21 -15.28
C LEU A 52 21.38 -8.32 -15.50
N GLY A 53 21.18 -7.32 -14.64
CA GLY A 53 20.07 -6.37 -14.78
C GLY A 53 20.14 -5.57 -16.07
N LEU A 54 21.31 -5.04 -16.43
CA LEU A 54 21.54 -4.35 -17.70
C LEU A 54 21.30 -5.26 -18.90
N LEU A 55 21.77 -6.52 -18.85
CA LEU A 55 21.54 -7.49 -19.92
C LEU A 55 20.05 -7.79 -20.11
N MET A 56 19.30 -7.98 -19.02
CA MET A 56 17.85 -8.20 -19.06
C MET A 56 17.11 -7.00 -19.67
N ILE A 57 17.51 -5.78 -19.31
CA ILE A 57 16.98 -4.54 -19.87
C ILE A 57 17.24 -4.48 -21.38
N LEU A 58 18.49 -4.66 -21.81
CA LEU A 58 18.88 -4.56 -23.22
C LEU A 58 18.21 -5.63 -24.09
N ILE A 59 18.24 -6.89 -23.66
CA ILE A 59 17.58 -7.99 -24.40
C ILE A 59 16.06 -7.79 -24.41
N GLY A 60 15.46 -7.36 -23.29
CA GLY A 60 14.03 -7.03 -23.22
C GLY A 60 13.64 -5.95 -24.22
N MET A 61 14.39 -4.86 -24.26
CA MET A 61 14.19 -3.77 -25.22
C MET A 61 14.35 -4.24 -26.67
N LEU A 62 15.40 -5.01 -26.97
CA LEU A 62 15.67 -5.54 -28.30
C LEU A 62 14.53 -6.46 -28.78
N HIS A 63 14.10 -7.42 -27.96
CA HIS A 63 13.03 -8.34 -28.31
C HIS A 63 11.68 -7.63 -28.48
N LEU A 64 11.38 -6.60 -27.69
CA LEU A 64 10.20 -5.75 -27.91
C LEU A 64 10.28 -4.96 -29.22
N ALA A 65 11.45 -4.41 -29.54
CA ALA A 65 11.65 -3.63 -30.76
C ALA A 65 11.48 -4.52 -32.01
N ILE A 66 12.16 -5.67 -32.04
CA ILE A 66 12.15 -6.59 -33.19
C ILE A 66 10.78 -7.26 -33.35
N TRP A 67 10.25 -7.87 -32.29
CA TRP A 67 9.04 -8.71 -32.39
C TRP A 67 7.75 -7.98 -32.02
N GLY A 68 7.80 -6.97 -31.15
CA GLY A 68 6.64 -6.19 -30.73
C GLY A 68 6.27 -5.07 -31.70
N ARG A 69 7.17 -4.71 -32.63
CA ARG A 69 7.01 -3.63 -33.63
C ARG A 69 6.61 -2.28 -32.99
N GLY A 70 7.24 -1.93 -31.88
CA GLY A 70 7.05 -0.67 -31.15
C GLY A 70 8.24 -0.34 -30.25
N LEU A 71 8.17 0.77 -29.53
CA LEU A 71 9.22 1.15 -28.57
C LEU A 71 8.99 0.44 -27.23
N PRO A 72 10.04 0.16 -26.45
CA PRO A 72 9.93 -0.37 -25.09
C PRO A 72 9.50 0.74 -24.11
N MET A 73 8.39 1.41 -24.43
CA MET A 73 7.83 2.52 -23.67
C MET A 73 6.33 2.28 -23.55
N ASN A 74 5.81 2.22 -22.34
CA ASN A 74 4.37 2.14 -22.04
C ASN A 74 3.53 3.27 -22.69
N ALA A 75 4.11 4.46 -22.93
CA ALA A 75 3.48 5.55 -23.69
C ALA A 75 3.44 5.30 -25.21
N TYR A 76 4.34 4.44 -25.72
CA TYR A 76 4.43 4.03 -27.12
C TYR A 76 4.43 2.50 -27.26
N PRO A 77 3.38 1.84 -26.75
CA PRO A 77 3.38 0.41 -26.50
C PRO A 77 3.44 -0.41 -27.79
N PRO A 78 4.02 -1.63 -27.74
CA PRO A 78 4.15 -2.51 -28.90
C PRO A 78 2.79 -2.85 -29.52
N LYS A 79 2.81 -3.08 -30.85
CA LYS A 79 1.62 -3.44 -31.64
C LYS A 79 1.27 -4.91 -31.49
N GLN A 80 2.27 -5.75 -31.23
CA GLN A 80 2.12 -7.20 -31.09
C GLN A 80 2.58 -7.66 -29.71
N LEU A 81 1.90 -8.67 -29.17
CA LEU A 81 2.29 -9.30 -27.92
C LEU A 81 3.54 -10.16 -28.15
N VAL A 82 4.61 -9.90 -27.40
CA VAL A 82 5.86 -10.65 -27.49
C VAL A 82 5.88 -11.75 -26.44
N THR A 83 6.00 -13.00 -26.87
CA THR A 83 5.95 -14.19 -25.99
C THR A 83 7.16 -15.10 -26.12
N ARG A 84 8.18 -14.70 -26.89
CA ARG A 84 9.38 -15.48 -27.22
C ARG A 84 10.65 -14.83 -26.66
N GLY A 85 11.78 -15.54 -26.72
CA GLY A 85 13.07 -15.09 -26.17
C GLY A 85 12.98 -14.82 -24.67
N ILE A 86 13.53 -13.72 -24.17
CA ILE A 86 13.44 -13.38 -22.75
C ILE A 86 12.00 -13.28 -22.21
N TYR A 87 11.03 -12.96 -23.07
CA TYR A 87 9.60 -12.91 -22.72
C TYR A 87 8.94 -14.29 -22.59
N SER A 88 9.60 -15.39 -22.99
CA SER A 88 9.13 -16.73 -22.62
C SER A 88 9.52 -17.09 -21.18
N LEU A 89 10.54 -16.42 -20.63
CA LEU A 89 11.02 -16.63 -19.26
C LEU A 89 10.34 -15.68 -18.28
N PHE A 90 10.41 -14.37 -18.53
CA PHE A 90 9.91 -13.34 -17.64
C PHE A 90 8.79 -12.53 -18.31
N PRO A 91 7.70 -12.20 -17.59
CA PRO A 91 6.66 -11.34 -18.13
C PRO A 91 7.13 -9.87 -18.30
N HIS A 92 8.01 -9.41 -17.40
CA HIS A 92 8.49 -8.02 -17.35
C HIS A 92 10.02 -7.93 -17.15
N PRO A 93 10.84 -8.44 -18.07
CA PRO A 93 12.29 -8.54 -17.92
C PRO A 93 12.99 -7.19 -17.76
N ILE A 94 12.50 -6.14 -18.42
CA ILE A 94 13.06 -4.77 -18.31
C ILE A 94 12.91 -4.26 -16.86
N TYR A 95 11.75 -4.49 -16.26
CA TYR A 95 11.46 -4.06 -14.89
C TYR A 95 12.22 -4.87 -13.85
N VAL A 96 12.32 -6.20 -14.03
CA VAL A 96 13.18 -7.03 -13.19
C VAL A 96 14.63 -6.53 -13.28
N GLY A 97 15.12 -6.28 -14.50
CA GLY A 97 16.47 -5.76 -14.69
C GLY A 97 16.70 -4.39 -14.05
N ALA A 98 15.72 -3.48 -14.09
CA ALA A 98 15.81 -2.17 -13.44
C ALA A 98 15.97 -2.28 -11.92
N VAL A 99 15.20 -3.17 -11.27
CA VAL A 99 15.34 -3.45 -9.84
C VAL A 99 16.71 -4.04 -9.53
N LEU A 100 17.20 -5.00 -10.34
CA LEU A 100 18.53 -5.59 -10.16
C LEU A 100 19.65 -4.53 -10.30
N VAL A 101 19.57 -3.63 -11.28
CA VAL A 101 20.52 -2.52 -11.43
C VAL A 101 20.50 -1.62 -10.19
N SER A 102 19.31 -1.26 -9.69
CA SER A 102 19.17 -0.46 -8.46
C SER A 102 19.80 -1.17 -7.25
N THR A 103 19.56 -2.48 -7.09
CA THR A 103 20.19 -3.30 -6.03
C THR A 103 21.70 -3.32 -6.17
N GLY A 104 22.22 -3.59 -7.37
CA GLY A 104 23.65 -3.71 -7.62
C GLY A 104 24.42 -2.40 -7.41
N ILE A 105 23.87 -1.27 -7.86
CA ILE A 105 24.43 0.06 -7.60
C ILE A 105 24.43 0.34 -6.09
N SER A 106 23.32 0.06 -5.39
CA SER A 106 23.24 0.28 -3.94
C SER A 106 24.23 -0.59 -3.16
N LEU A 107 24.45 -1.84 -3.57
CA LEU A 107 25.48 -2.72 -2.98
C LEU A 107 26.91 -2.21 -3.25
N TRP A 108 27.17 -1.72 -4.47
CA TRP A 108 28.49 -1.22 -4.86
C TRP A 108 28.92 -0.01 -4.03
N TYR A 109 28.02 0.98 -3.91
CA TYR A 109 28.27 2.19 -3.13
C TYR A 109 28.03 2.00 -1.63
N ARG A 110 27.57 0.82 -1.20
CA ARG A 110 27.18 0.52 0.18
C ARG A 110 26.13 1.49 0.71
N SER A 111 25.21 1.90 -0.16
CA SER A 111 24.10 2.80 0.16
C SER A 111 23.07 2.05 1.00
N SER A 112 22.93 2.43 2.26
CA SER A 112 21.97 1.83 3.20
C SER A 112 20.55 2.14 2.74
N SER A 113 20.25 3.41 2.51
CA SER A 113 18.95 3.89 2.05
C SER A 113 18.65 3.37 0.65
N GLY A 114 19.66 3.23 -0.21
CA GLY A 114 19.55 2.60 -1.52
C GLY A 114 19.00 1.17 -1.46
N LEU A 115 19.51 0.35 -0.54
CA LEU A 115 19.11 -1.05 -0.37
C LEU A 115 17.77 -1.22 0.36
N TYR A 116 17.59 -0.50 1.46
CA TYR A 116 16.48 -0.73 2.39
C TYR A 116 15.22 0.09 2.09
N ILE A 117 15.37 1.22 1.39
CA ILE A 117 14.28 2.18 1.15
C ILE A 117 14.05 2.36 -0.34
N VAL A 118 15.03 2.89 -1.06
CA VAL A 118 14.85 3.34 -2.45
C VAL A 118 14.58 2.17 -3.39
N THR A 119 15.38 1.11 -3.34
CA THR A 119 15.20 -0.05 -4.23
C THR A 119 13.84 -0.77 -4.01
N PRO A 120 13.41 -1.10 -2.78
CA PRO A 120 12.07 -1.64 -2.54
C PRO A 120 10.95 -0.71 -2.98
N LEU A 121 11.07 0.61 -2.78
CA LEU A 121 10.07 1.58 -3.22
C LEU A 121 10.04 1.72 -4.74
N ILE A 122 11.18 1.63 -5.44
CA ILE A 122 11.23 1.53 -6.90
C ILE A 122 10.50 0.28 -7.39
N ALA A 123 10.74 -0.88 -6.77
CA ALA A 123 10.00 -2.09 -7.10
C ALA A 123 8.49 -1.91 -6.88
N GLY A 124 8.08 -1.27 -5.78
CA GLY A 124 6.69 -0.90 -5.52
C GLY A 124 6.09 0.04 -6.57
N MET A 125 6.81 1.09 -6.96
CA MET A 125 6.39 2.03 -8.01
C MET A 125 6.24 1.34 -9.37
N ILE A 126 7.16 0.45 -9.72
CA ILE A 126 7.10 -0.38 -10.94
C ILE A 126 5.88 -1.31 -10.90
N LEU A 127 5.63 -2.00 -9.78
CA LEU A 127 4.44 -2.85 -9.63
C LEU A 127 3.16 -2.03 -9.73
N SER A 128 3.14 -0.82 -9.14
CA SER A 128 2.00 0.08 -9.24
C SER A 128 1.75 0.58 -10.66
N LEU A 129 2.81 0.92 -11.41
CA LEU A 129 2.71 1.22 -12.84
C LEU A 129 2.17 0.01 -13.63
N LEU A 130 2.65 -1.19 -13.29
CA LEU A 130 2.26 -2.42 -13.97
C LEU A 130 0.78 -2.75 -13.76
N TYR A 131 0.31 -2.82 -12.52
CA TYR A 131 -1.07 -3.17 -12.19
C TYR A 131 -2.04 -1.99 -12.37
N GLY A 132 -1.58 -0.76 -12.13
CA GLY A 132 -2.40 0.46 -12.24
C GLY A 132 -2.53 1.02 -13.66
N TYR A 133 -1.67 0.60 -14.60
CA TYR A 133 -1.70 1.13 -15.97
C TYR A 133 -1.44 0.07 -17.05
N GLU A 134 -0.33 -0.65 -17.00
CA GLU A 134 0.09 -1.48 -18.13
C GLU A 134 -0.75 -2.73 -18.33
N LEU A 135 -0.96 -3.54 -17.30
CA LEU A 135 -1.73 -4.78 -17.39
C LEU A 135 -3.18 -4.52 -17.82
N PRO A 136 -3.93 -3.58 -17.22
CA PRO A 136 -5.27 -3.24 -17.71
C PRO A 136 -5.28 -2.79 -19.17
N THR A 137 -4.22 -2.12 -19.63
CA THR A 137 -4.08 -1.67 -21.02
C THR A 137 -3.76 -2.85 -21.95
N MET A 138 -2.90 -3.77 -21.51
CA MET A 138 -2.54 -4.98 -22.25
C MET A 138 -3.73 -5.94 -22.36
N GLU A 139 -4.50 -6.12 -21.30
CA GLU A 139 -5.72 -6.95 -21.31
C GLU A 139 -6.73 -6.42 -22.31
N LYS A 140 -6.98 -5.11 -22.33
CA LYS A 140 -7.88 -4.47 -23.31
C LYS A 140 -7.39 -4.62 -24.75
N ARG A 141 -6.07 -4.59 -24.96
CA ARG A 141 -5.48 -4.63 -26.30
C ARG A 141 -5.39 -6.05 -26.86
N PHE A 142 -4.92 -7.00 -26.06
CA PHE A 142 -4.55 -8.34 -26.51
C PHE A 142 -5.54 -9.43 -26.07
N GLY A 143 -6.49 -9.11 -25.18
CA GLY A 143 -7.59 -10.00 -24.77
C GLY A 143 -7.13 -11.42 -24.44
N ASN A 144 -7.71 -12.39 -25.15
CA ASN A 144 -7.44 -13.82 -24.95
C ASN A 144 -5.98 -14.24 -25.17
N ALA A 145 -5.19 -13.49 -25.94
CA ALA A 145 -3.77 -13.78 -26.09
C ALA A 145 -3.02 -13.51 -24.77
N MET A 146 -3.35 -12.42 -24.09
CA MET A 146 -2.79 -12.10 -22.78
C MET A 146 -3.25 -13.11 -21.72
N ALA A 147 -4.53 -13.52 -21.77
CA ALA A 147 -5.06 -14.53 -20.86
C ALA A 147 -4.32 -15.88 -20.94
N ARG A 148 -3.80 -16.25 -22.11
CA ARG A 148 -3.03 -17.49 -22.35
C ARG A 148 -1.53 -17.35 -22.13
N TYR A 149 -1.00 -16.14 -22.10
CA TYR A 149 0.42 -15.89 -21.97
C TYR A 149 0.92 -16.23 -20.55
N ARG A 150 1.80 -17.24 -20.45
CA ARG A 150 2.35 -17.74 -19.18
C ARG A 150 3.85 -18.03 -19.31
N PRO A 151 4.71 -17.04 -19.04
CA PRO A 151 6.16 -17.23 -18.95
C PRO A 151 6.57 -18.20 -17.84
N LEU A 152 7.78 -18.73 -17.92
CA LEU A 152 8.31 -19.69 -16.94
C LEU A 152 8.32 -19.15 -15.50
N PHE A 153 8.74 -17.90 -15.30
CA PHE A 153 8.80 -17.22 -13.99
C PHE A 153 7.52 -16.43 -13.66
N ALA A 154 6.40 -16.75 -14.30
CA ALA A 154 5.08 -16.22 -13.94
C ALA A 154 4.26 -17.27 -13.17
N LEU A 155 3.22 -16.81 -12.46
CA LEU A 155 2.32 -17.73 -11.75
C LEU A 155 1.71 -18.77 -12.72
N PRO A 156 1.71 -20.07 -12.37
CA PRO A 156 1.13 -21.13 -13.20
C PRO A 156 -0.37 -20.94 -13.45
N ALA A 157 -0.88 -21.66 -14.45
CA ALA A 157 -2.31 -21.65 -14.75
C ALA A 157 -3.11 -22.35 -13.64
N ALA A 158 -4.35 -21.90 -13.41
CA ALA A 158 -5.30 -22.61 -12.56
C ALA A 158 -5.87 -23.82 -13.33
N SER A 159 -5.03 -24.83 -13.56
CA SER A 159 -5.37 -26.03 -14.32
C SER A 159 -4.93 -27.31 -13.61
N LEU A 160 -5.58 -28.42 -13.97
CA LEU A 160 -5.22 -29.76 -13.48
C LEU A 160 -4.03 -30.38 -14.24
N GLY A 161 -3.43 -29.65 -15.18
CA GLY A 161 -2.24 -30.09 -15.91
C GLY A 161 -1.06 -30.36 -14.97
N LYS A 162 -0.12 -31.22 -15.39
CA LYS A 162 1.02 -31.65 -14.58
C LYS A 162 1.98 -30.47 -14.29
N ALA A 163 2.35 -30.30 -13.02
CA ALA A 163 3.39 -29.36 -12.63
C ALA A 163 4.78 -29.90 -13.03
N THR A 164 5.35 -29.33 -14.08
CA THR A 164 6.69 -29.70 -14.59
C THR A 164 7.81 -29.19 -13.67
N TRP A 165 8.91 -29.92 -13.59
CA TRP A 165 10.10 -29.52 -12.81
C TRP A 165 10.62 -28.12 -13.09
N PRO A 166 10.73 -27.64 -14.35
CA PRO A 166 11.13 -26.27 -14.63
C PRO A 166 10.23 -25.22 -13.97
N LYS A 167 8.90 -25.42 -13.98
CA LYS A 167 7.94 -24.52 -13.31
C LYS A 167 8.10 -24.55 -11.79
N LYS A 168 8.39 -25.72 -11.20
CA LYS A 168 8.64 -25.84 -9.76
C LYS A 168 9.88 -25.05 -9.34
N ILE A 169 10.99 -25.26 -10.06
CA ILE A 169 12.24 -24.53 -9.83
C ILE A 169 12.03 -23.03 -10.04
N ALA A 170 11.31 -22.64 -11.10
CA ALA A 170 11.00 -21.23 -11.35
C ALA A 170 10.21 -20.60 -10.20
N MET A 171 9.21 -21.29 -9.65
CA MET A 171 8.45 -20.79 -8.49
C MET A 171 9.30 -20.73 -7.22
N LEU A 172 10.21 -21.67 -7.01
CA LEU A 172 11.19 -21.57 -5.93
C LEU A 172 12.04 -20.31 -6.09
N VAL A 173 12.58 -20.03 -7.29
CA VAL A 173 13.38 -18.82 -7.53
C VAL A 173 12.54 -17.55 -7.33
N VAL A 174 11.33 -17.47 -7.88
CA VAL A 174 10.46 -16.28 -7.76
C VAL A 174 10.11 -15.96 -6.31
N ILE A 175 10.00 -16.97 -5.46
CA ILE A 175 9.62 -16.78 -4.06
C ILE A 175 10.87 -16.63 -3.19
N TRP A 176 11.77 -17.60 -3.20
CA TRP A 176 12.90 -17.60 -2.27
C TRP A 176 13.95 -16.54 -2.56
N LEU A 177 14.23 -16.24 -3.83
CA LEU A 177 15.30 -15.30 -4.15
C LEU A 177 15.02 -13.88 -3.62
N PRO A 178 13.88 -13.23 -3.93
CA PRO A 178 13.62 -11.87 -3.44
C PRO A 178 13.37 -11.84 -1.92
N TRP A 179 12.60 -12.78 -1.39
CA TRP A 179 12.26 -12.77 0.04
C TRP A 179 13.44 -13.20 0.92
N GLY A 180 14.23 -14.18 0.48
CA GLY A 180 15.46 -14.58 1.16
C GLY A 180 16.53 -13.48 1.14
N ALA A 181 16.66 -12.76 0.03
CA ALA A 181 17.53 -11.59 -0.04
C ALA A 181 17.06 -10.47 0.90
N ALA A 182 15.76 -10.16 0.91
CA ALA A 182 15.20 -9.15 1.81
C ALA A 182 15.38 -9.53 3.28
N TRP A 183 15.16 -10.81 3.63
CA TRP A 183 15.40 -11.33 4.97
C TRP A 183 16.86 -11.20 5.38
N TYR A 184 17.79 -11.64 4.53
CA TYR A 184 19.23 -11.50 4.79
C TYR A 184 19.64 -10.04 5.00
N LEU A 185 19.15 -9.13 4.16
CA LEU A 185 19.47 -7.71 4.27
C LEU A 185 18.95 -7.14 5.60
N ILE A 186 17.72 -7.44 6.00
CA ILE A 186 17.13 -6.90 7.22
C ILE A 186 17.82 -7.48 8.46
N ASP A 187 18.13 -8.78 8.46
CA ASP A 187 18.91 -9.40 9.53
C ASP A 187 20.33 -8.78 9.63
N TYR A 188 20.99 -8.56 8.49
CA TYR A 188 22.29 -7.89 8.42
C TYR A 188 22.25 -6.47 9.00
N ALA A 189 21.18 -5.72 8.75
CA ALA A 189 21.01 -4.38 9.30
C ALA A 189 20.85 -4.39 10.83
N ARG A 190 20.25 -5.45 11.40
CA ARG A 190 19.93 -5.56 12.82
C ARG A 190 21.06 -6.12 13.68
N HIS A 191 21.85 -7.07 13.18
CA HIS A 191 22.84 -7.82 13.98
C HIS A 191 24.30 -7.50 13.58
N SER A 192 25.14 -7.17 14.58
CA SER A 192 26.32 -6.33 14.39
C SER A 192 27.70 -6.99 14.26
N SER A 193 27.88 -8.32 14.25
CA SER A 193 29.23 -8.89 14.32
C SER A 193 29.28 -10.30 13.73
N ALA A 194 30.18 -10.58 12.76
CA ALA A 194 30.68 -11.89 12.29
C ALA A 194 29.69 -13.10 12.13
N ARG A 195 28.39 -12.87 12.34
CA ARG A 195 27.26 -13.81 12.48
C ARG A 195 26.27 -13.65 11.34
N ALA A 196 26.45 -12.64 10.50
CA ALA A 196 25.69 -12.43 9.28
C ALA A 196 26.15 -13.39 8.16
N GLY A 197 26.28 -14.67 8.49
CA GLY A 197 26.29 -15.68 7.47
C GLY A 197 24.84 -16.07 7.24
N GLY A 198 24.26 -15.53 6.17
CA GLY A 198 22.83 -15.70 5.87
C GLY A 198 22.40 -17.16 5.93
N VAL A 199 21.11 -17.40 6.20
CA VAL A 199 20.35 -18.68 6.23
C VAL A 199 21.12 -19.94 6.66
N PHE A 200 22.13 -20.36 5.89
CA PHE A 200 23.00 -21.48 6.19
C PHE A 200 23.95 -21.24 7.37
N ALA A 201 24.54 -20.06 7.50
CA ALA A 201 25.54 -19.86 8.56
C ALA A 201 24.91 -19.55 9.92
N SER A 202 23.70 -19.01 9.99
CA SER A 202 22.91 -19.00 11.23
C SER A 202 22.50 -20.41 11.68
N LEU A 203 22.23 -21.32 10.74
CA LEU A 203 21.99 -22.76 11.02
C LEU A 203 23.26 -23.50 11.46
N LEU A 204 24.42 -23.15 10.89
CA LEU A 204 25.71 -23.85 11.13
C LEU A 204 26.54 -23.28 12.30
N TYR A 205 26.39 -22.00 12.64
CA TYR A 205 27.28 -21.30 13.60
C TYR A 205 26.58 -20.67 14.81
N ALA A 206 25.27 -20.88 15.01
CA ALA A 206 24.58 -20.41 16.21
C ALA A 206 24.87 -21.29 17.44
N GLN A 207 25.09 -20.65 18.60
CA GLN A 207 25.18 -21.30 19.91
C GLN A 207 23.89 -22.11 20.19
N PRO A 208 23.94 -23.28 20.85
CA PRO A 208 22.82 -24.23 20.93
C PRO A 208 21.51 -23.70 21.53
N ALA A 209 21.53 -22.62 22.31
CA ALA A 209 20.34 -22.01 22.89
C ALA A 209 19.72 -20.88 22.03
N GLN A 210 20.48 -20.29 21.10
CA GLN A 210 20.03 -19.23 20.18
C GLN A 210 19.69 -19.76 18.76
N SER A 211 20.15 -20.97 18.43
CA SER A 211 19.94 -21.60 17.10
C SER A 211 18.49 -22.00 16.82
N TRP A 212 17.75 -22.45 17.84
CA TRP A 212 16.38 -22.94 17.64
C TRP A 212 15.38 -21.81 17.40
N THR A 213 15.52 -20.67 18.08
CA THR A 213 14.56 -19.55 17.98
C THR A 213 14.64 -18.86 16.63
N GLY A 214 15.85 -18.67 16.10
CA GLY A 214 16.09 -18.22 14.72
C GLY A 214 15.55 -19.21 13.68
N ALA A 215 15.66 -20.52 13.93
CA ALA A 215 15.11 -21.55 13.05
C ALA A 215 13.57 -21.49 12.93
N LEU A 216 12.86 -20.97 13.95
CA LEU A 216 11.40 -20.82 13.92
C LEU A 216 10.90 -19.89 12.81
N TRP A 217 11.67 -18.84 12.48
CA TRP A 217 11.34 -17.93 11.37
C TRP A 217 11.36 -18.63 10.00
N PHE A 218 12.10 -19.74 9.88
CA PHE A 218 12.26 -20.47 8.63
C PHE A 218 11.28 -21.62 8.46
N ILE A 219 10.50 -21.98 9.49
CA ILE A 219 9.51 -23.06 9.41
C ILE A 219 8.52 -22.85 8.25
N PRO A 220 7.90 -21.66 8.07
CA PRO A 220 7.03 -21.44 6.93
C PRO A 220 7.77 -21.67 5.61
N SER A 221 8.98 -21.12 5.48
CA SER A 221 9.78 -21.20 4.27
C SER A 221 10.12 -22.65 3.90
N ILE A 222 10.55 -23.48 4.86
CA ILE A 222 10.84 -24.91 4.65
C ILE A 222 9.59 -25.66 4.19
N PHE A 223 8.46 -25.43 4.86
CA PHE A 223 7.18 -26.03 4.48
C PHE A 223 6.79 -25.67 3.05
N ILE A 224 6.96 -24.40 2.67
CA ILE A 224 6.64 -23.89 1.33
C ILE A 224 7.54 -24.51 0.27
N VAL A 225 8.84 -24.70 0.53
CA VAL A 225 9.75 -25.41 -0.41
C VAL A 225 9.25 -26.82 -0.65
N GLY A 226 9.00 -27.56 0.43
CA GLY A 226 8.46 -28.92 0.34
C GLY A 226 7.17 -28.95 -0.47
N TRP A 227 6.25 -28.01 -0.21
CA TRP A 227 4.98 -27.95 -0.90
C TRP A 227 5.10 -27.63 -2.40
N LEU A 228 5.96 -26.67 -2.78
CA LEU A 228 6.25 -26.35 -4.18
C LEU A 228 6.84 -27.56 -4.92
N LEU A 229 7.74 -28.29 -4.29
CA LEU A 229 8.38 -29.47 -4.86
C LEU A 229 7.41 -30.65 -4.99
N LEU A 230 6.51 -30.83 -4.02
CA LEU A 230 5.53 -31.91 -3.99
C LEU A 230 4.28 -31.63 -4.84
N ALA A 231 4.05 -30.39 -5.27
CA ALA A 231 2.90 -30.02 -6.09
C ALA A 231 2.82 -30.88 -7.37
N ARG A 232 1.68 -31.55 -7.57
CA ARG A 232 1.46 -32.45 -8.73
C ARG A 232 0.83 -31.73 -9.93
N THR A 233 -0.04 -30.75 -9.67
CA THR A 233 -0.79 -30.00 -10.70
C THR A 233 -0.37 -28.53 -10.73
N GLU A 234 -0.60 -27.85 -11.87
CA GLU A 234 -0.33 -26.41 -11.98
C GLU A 234 -1.17 -25.59 -11.00
N SER A 235 -2.43 -25.95 -10.79
CA SER A 235 -3.28 -25.32 -9.77
C SER A 235 -2.68 -25.48 -8.37
N GLY A 236 -2.22 -26.69 -8.02
CA GLY A 236 -1.54 -26.94 -6.74
C GLY A 236 -0.24 -26.15 -6.60
N LEU A 237 0.56 -26.07 -7.67
CA LEU A 237 1.79 -25.28 -7.69
C LEU A 237 1.51 -23.78 -7.57
N ARG A 238 0.50 -23.26 -8.26
CA ARG A 238 0.03 -21.88 -8.16
C ARG A 238 -0.41 -21.56 -6.73
N HIS A 239 -1.18 -22.46 -6.12
CA HIS A 239 -1.68 -22.28 -4.77
C HIS A 239 -0.53 -22.25 -3.76
N ALA A 240 0.40 -23.21 -3.83
CA ALA A 240 1.62 -23.23 -3.03
C ALA A 240 2.49 -21.97 -3.25
N ALA A 241 2.56 -21.47 -4.48
CA ALA A 241 3.32 -20.27 -4.81
C ALA A 241 2.73 -18.98 -4.20
N ILE A 242 1.41 -18.82 -4.28
CA ILE A 242 0.70 -17.67 -3.68
C ILE A 242 0.79 -17.72 -2.16
N ALA A 243 0.48 -18.87 -1.55
CA ALA A 243 0.62 -19.07 -0.11
C ALA A 243 2.07 -18.83 0.33
N GLY A 244 3.03 -19.31 -0.46
CA GLY A 244 4.45 -19.14 -0.20
C GLY A 244 4.91 -17.68 -0.16
N ALA A 245 4.55 -16.92 -1.20
CA ALA A 245 4.83 -15.50 -1.27
C ALA A 245 4.14 -14.71 -0.15
N PHE A 246 2.88 -15.04 0.18
CA PHE A 246 2.16 -14.39 1.27
C PHE A 246 2.82 -14.64 2.63
N ALA A 247 3.16 -15.89 2.94
CA ALA A 247 3.83 -16.22 4.21
C ALA A 247 5.19 -15.52 4.33
N ALA A 248 6.00 -15.56 3.27
CA ALA A 248 7.31 -14.91 3.27
C ALA A 248 7.19 -13.39 3.48
N ALA A 249 6.24 -12.74 2.79
CA ALA A 249 5.97 -11.32 2.95
C ALA A 249 5.46 -10.97 4.36
N ALA A 250 4.50 -11.75 4.88
CA ALA A 250 3.89 -11.52 6.18
C ALA A 250 4.87 -11.77 7.33
N SER A 251 5.69 -12.81 7.26
CA SER A 251 6.73 -13.09 8.24
C SER A 251 7.80 -11.99 8.25
N LEU A 252 8.26 -11.54 7.08
CA LEU A 252 9.22 -10.44 7.00
C LEU A 252 8.63 -9.13 7.53
N TYR A 253 7.39 -8.83 7.16
CA TYR A 253 6.68 -7.66 7.65
C TYR A 253 6.54 -7.69 9.18
N LEU A 254 6.12 -8.83 9.75
CA LEU A 254 6.03 -9.00 11.20
C LEU A 254 7.40 -8.82 11.86
N TYR A 255 8.46 -9.35 11.25
CA TYR A 255 9.82 -9.21 11.76
C TYR A 255 10.27 -7.75 11.87
N ILE A 256 9.96 -6.93 10.86
CA ILE A 256 10.22 -5.49 10.86
C ILE A 256 9.37 -4.79 11.93
N VAL A 257 8.06 -5.03 11.93
CA VAL A 257 7.12 -4.28 12.77
C VAL A 257 7.29 -4.61 14.25
N ALA A 258 7.43 -5.87 14.62
CA ALA A 258 7.57 -6.31 16.00
C ALA A 258 8.77 -5.66 16.70
N ALA A 259 9.86 -5.41 15.96
CA ALA A 259 11.05 -4.75 16.47
C ALA A 259 10.76 -3.37 17.06
N GLY A 260 9.96 -2.54 16.38
CA GLY A 260 9.61 -1.21 16.87
C GLY A 260 8.73 -1.24 18.12
N PHE A 261 8.03 -2.34 18.39
CA PHE A 261 7.27 -2.54 19.63
C PHE A 261 8.11 -3.16 20.76
N GLY A 262 9.44 -3.20 20.61
CA GLY A 262 10.36 -3.74 21.62
C GLY A 262 10.33 -5.26 21.75
N TRP A 263 9.77 -5.98 20.76
CA TRP A 263 9.80 -7.44 20.76
C TRP A 263 11.10 -7.94 20.13
N HIS A 264 11.95 -8.58 20.92
CA HIS A 264 13.15 -9.25 20.44
C HIS A 264 12.96 -10.78 20.40
N GLU A 265 13.63 -11.44 19.46
CA GLU A 265 13.49 -12.88 19.20
C GLU A 265 13.85 -13.75 20.41
N SER A 266 14.75 -13.26 21.25
CA SER A 266 15.20 -13.90 22.49
C SER A 266 14.15 -13.90 23.58
N ASP A 267 13.18 -12.98 23.53
CA ASP A 267 12.36 -12.67 24.70
C ASP A 267 11.27 -13.73 24.90
N ASN A 268 10.65 -14.21 23.80
CA ASN A 268 9.53 -15.14 23.84
C ASN A 268 9.44 -16.03 22.58
N PRO A 269 10.27 -17.09 22.46
CA PRO A 269 10.29 -17.93 21.27
C PRO A 269 8.98 -18.69 21.01
N GLY A 270 8.21 -19.02 22.06
CA GLY A 270 6.91 -19.66 21.92
C GLY A 270 5.86 -18.76 21.23
N VAL A 271 5.85 -17.47 21.57
CA VAL A 271 4.96 -16.47 20.93
C VAL A 271 5.32 -16.31 19.45
N LEU A 272 6.63 -16.30 19.16
CA LEU A 272 7.12 -16.21 17.79
C LEU A 272 6.77 -17.45 16.94
N ALA A 273 6.91 -18.65 17.51
CA ALA A 273 6.47 -19.90 16.86
C ALA A 273 4.97 -19.87 16.56
N LEU A 274 4.17 -19.44 17.53
CA LEU A 274 2.72 -19.31 17.37
C LEU A 274 2.37 -18.30 16.26
N ALA A 275 3.01 -17.13 16.23
CA ALA A 275 2.77 -16.12 15.22
C ALA A 275 3.10 -16.62 13.80
N ASN A 276 4.24 -17.30 13.62
CA ASN A 276 4.60 -17.90 12.33
C ASN A 276 3.66 -19.06 11.94
N GLY A 277 3.22 -19.86 12.91
CA GLY A 277 2.20 -20.90 12.69
C GLY A 277 0.86 -20.31 12.22
N VAL A 278 0.43 -19.20 12.82
CA VAL A 278 -0.77 -18.46 12.39
C VAL A 278 -0.58 -17.88 10.98
N ILE A 279 0.58 -17.27 10.68
CA ILE A 279 0.88 -16.78 9.33
C ILE A 279 0.80 -17.90 8.31
N LEU A 280 1.41 -19.06 8.59
CA LEU A 280 1.39 -20.20 7.69
C LEU A 280 -0.04 -20.72 7.50
N LEU A 281 -0.85 -20.80 8.55
CA LEU A 281 -2.24 -21.21 8.47
C LEU A 281 -3.06 -20.26 7.59
N LEU A 282 -2.93 -18.95 7.81
CA LEU A 282 -3.56 -17.92 6.99
C LEU A 282 -3.10 -17.99 5.53
N ALA A 283 -1.82 -18.23 5.30
CA ALA A 283 -1.21 -18.36 3.99
C ALA A 283 -1.78 -19.55 3.22
N VAL A 284 -1.80 -20.74 3.83
CA VAL A 284 -2.34 -21.96 3.21
C VAL A 284 -3.85 -21.83 2.97
N SER A 285 -4.57 -21.17 3.88
CA SER A 285 -6.01 -20.97 3.79
C SER A 285 -6.45 -19.68 3.12
N TYR A 286 -5.59 -19.05 2.30
CA TYR A 286 -5.88 -17.72 1.76
C TYR A 286 -7.19 -17.63 0.96
N HIS A 287 -7.63 -18.69 0.28
CA HIS A 287 -8.92 -18.72 -0.41
C HIS A 287 -10.10 -18.61 0.57
N PHE A 288 -10.02 -19.31 1.71
CA PHE A 288 -11.04 -19.24 2.75
C PHE A 288 -11.05 -17.86 3.40
N VAL A 289 -9.87 -17.34 3.75
CA VAL A 289 -9.71 -15.98 4.31
C VAL A 289 -10.30 -14.93 3.35
N TRP A 290 -9.94 -15.00 2.07
CA TRP A 290 -10.46 -14.10 1.04
C TRP A 290 -11.98 -14.17 0.93
N SER A 291 -12.54 -15.39 0.86
CA SER A 291 -13.99 -15.60 0.80
C SER A 291 -14.72 -15.07 2.05
N ALA A 292 -14.13 -15.27 3.23
CA ALA A 292 -14.67 -14.72 4.49
C ALA A 292 -14.68 -13.18 4.47
N LEU A 293 -13.59 -12.55 4.02
CA LEU A 293 -13.51 -11.09 3.87
C LEU A 293 -14.50 -10.55 2.85
N GLN A 294 -14.71 -11.25 1.73
CA GLN A 294 -15.75 -10.92 0.74
C GLN A 294 -17.15 -11.00 1.38
N ASN A 295 -17.46 -12.08 2.08
CA ASN A 295 -18.76 -12.27 2.73
C ASN A 295 -19.03 -11.21 3.81
N ILE A 296 -18.03 -10.88 4.63
CA ILE A 296 -18.14 -9.81 5.63
C ILE A 296 -18.38 -8.46 4.94
N SER A 297 -17.61 -8.15 3.90
CA SER A 297 -17.77 -6.90 3.17
C SER A 297 -19.12 -6.79 2.48
N GLU A 298 -19.62 -7.89 1.88
CA GLU A 298 -20.95 -7.97 1.27
C GLU A 298 -22.06 -7.76 2.32
N ARG A 299 -21.92 -8.36 3.51
CA ARG A 299 -22.86 -8.13 4.63
C ARG A 299 -22.86 -6.67 5.07
N ILE A 300 -21.68 -6.05 5.24
CA ILE A 300 -21.57 -4.64 5.63
C ILE A 300 -22.15 -3.73 4.54
N ALA A 301 -21.85 -3.98 3.27
CA ALA A 301 -22.35 -3.19 2.16
C ALA A 301 -23.88 -3.22 2.03
N ASN A 302 -24.51 -4.30 2.48
CA ASN A 302 -25.97 -4.46 2.50
C ASN A 302 -26.58 -4.23 3.90
N SER A 303 -25.84 -3.66 4.85
CA SER A 303 -26.29 -3.48 6.24
C SER A 303 -26.97 -2.15 6.52
N ARG A 304 -27.12 -1.26 5.52
CA ARG A 304 -27.62 0.11 5.75
C ARG A 304 -28.98 0.06 6.44
N ARG A 305 -29.07 0.80 7.56
CA ARG A 305 -30.30 1.04 8.32
C ARG A 305 -30.38 2.52 8.64
N ASP A 306 -31.56 3.08 8.43
CA ASP A 306 -31.87 4.48 8.66
C ASP A 306 -32.86 4.54 9.83
N TRP A 307 -32.49 5.21 10.92
CA TRP A 307 -33.38 5.47 12.06
C TRP A 307 -33.93 6.88 11.94
N LEU A 308 -35.26 6.98 11.87
CA LEU A 308 -35.99 8.24 11.80
C LEU A 308 -36.52 8.60 13.19
N LEU A 309 -36.05 9.73 13.71
CA LEU A 309 -36.37 10.28 15.02
C LEU A 309 -37.15 11.60 14.86
N ALA A 310 -37.77 12.06 15.96
CA ALA A 310 -38.52 13.32 16.01
C ALA A 310 -39.55 13.45 14.86
N ALA A 311 -40.43 12.44 14.73
CA ALA A 311 -41.42 12.34 13.65
C ALA A 311 -40.81 12.40 12.23
N GLY A 312 -39.59 11.86 12.07
CA GLY A 312 -38.88 11.83 10.78
C GLY A 312 -38.12 13.12 10.44
N ARG A 313 -38.05 14.08 11.36
CA ARG A 313 -37.26 15.32 11.17
C ARG A 313 -35.76 15.09 11.27
N PHE A 314 -35.33 14.07 11.99
CA PHE A 314 -33.92 13.75 12.19
C PHE A 314 -33.65 12.30 11.81
N ARG A 315 -32.60 12.06 11.06
CA ARG A 315 -32.22 10.73 10.58
C ARG A 315 -30.79 10.39 11.03
N ILE A 316 -30.64 9.20 11.58
CA ILE A 316 -29.34 8.60 11.88
C ILE A 316 -29.16 7.40 10.96
N ILE A 317 -28.07 7.39 10.20
CA ILE A 317 -27.69 6.23 9.38
C ILE A 317 -26.66 5.41 10.16
N ASN A 318 -26.74 4.08 10.12
CA ASN A 318 -25.84 3.19 10.88
C ASN A 318 -24.35 3.37 10.59
N HIS A 319 -23.97 3.84 9.40
CA HIS A 319 -22.56 4.17 9.11
C HIS A 319 -22.03 5.43 9.82
N SER A 320 -22.85 6.10 10.65
CA SER A 320 -22.42 7.13 11.60
C SER A 320 -21.41 6.60 12.60
N LEU A 321 -21.58 5.37 13.07
CA LEU A 321 -20.64 4.70 13.96
C LEU A 321 -19.24 4.64 13.33
N TYR A 322 -19.13 4.17 12.09
CA TYR A 322 -17.83 4.09 11.41
C TYR A 322 -17.18 5.46 11.22
N SER A 323 -17.97 6.50 10.98
CA SER A 323 -17.45 7.86 10.79
C SER A 323 -16.92 8.43 12.11
N GLY A 324 -17.64 8.22 13.21
CA GLY A 324 -17.21 8.64 14.53
C GLY A 324 -16.00 7.86 15.04
N VAL A 325 -15.99 6.53 14.87
CA VAL A 325 -14.85 5.69 15.27
C VAL A 325 -13.60 6.05 14.45
N ALA A 326 -13.73 6.28 13.14
CA ALA A 326 -12.60 6.71 12.31
C ALA A 326 -11.96 8.00 12.83
N ALA A 327 -12.79 9.00 13.16
CA ALA A 327 -12.32 10.27 13.68
C ALA A 327 -11.73 10.14 15.09
N ALA A 328 -12.39 9.38 15.98
CA ALA A 328 -11.91 9.13 17.34
C ALA A 328 -10.56 8.42 17.33
N VAL A 329 -10.36 7.39 16.50
CA VAL A 329 -9.07 6.68 16.38
C VAL A 329 -7.98 7.61 15.85
N GLY A 330 -8.26 8.39 14.80
CA GLY A 330 -7.30 9.34 14.24
C GLY A 330 -6.89 10.42 15.25
N VAL A 331 -7.86 11.02 15.95
CA VAL A 331 -7.61 12.00 17.01
C VAL A 331 -6.91 11.38 18.21
N GLY A 332 -7.25 10.16 18.62
CA GLY A 332 -6.58 9.48 19.72
C GLY A 332 -5.09 9.29 19.44
N ILE A 333 -4.74 8.76 18.27
CA ILE A 333 -3.33 8.59 17.89
C ILE A 333 -2.64 9.95 17.79
N ALA A 334 -3.29 10.94 17.16
CA ALA A 334 -2.69 12.27 17.02
C ALA A 334 -2.50 12.96 18.38
N SER A 335 -3.48 12.92 19.28
CA SER A 335 -3.42 13.48 20.63
C SER A 335 -2.31 12.84 21.45
N TYR A 336 -2.12 11.52 21.29
CA TYR A 336 -1.01 10.79 21.90
C TYR A 336 0.34 11.30 21.38
N VAL A 337 0.54 11.36 20.06
CA VAL A 337 1.82 11.80 19.46
C VAL A 337 2.14 13.27 19.75
N VAL A 338 1.12 14.14 19.72
CA VAL A 338 1.28 15.57 19.97
C VAL A 338 1.52 15.84 21.45
N GLY A 339 0.91 15.04 22.35
CA GLY A 339 0.88 15.39 23.76
C GLY A 339 0.21 16.75 23.96
N ASN A 340 -0.95 16.97 23.32
CA ASN A 340 -1.83 18.11 23.60
C ASN A 340 -3.20 17.87 22.96
N ALA A 341 -4.18 17.43 23.75
CA ALA A 341 -5.53 17.10 23.25
C ALA A 341 -6.28 18.31 22.67
N LEU A 342 -6.07 19.52 23.23
CA LEU A 342 -6.71 20.75 22.75
C LEU A 342 -6.16 21.16 21.38
N ALA A 343 -4.84 21.05 21.18
CA ALA A 343 -4.22 21.31 19.89
C ALA A 343 -4.80 20.41 18.78
N VAL A 344 -4.92 19.11 19.05
CA VAL A 344 -5.48 18.17 18.08
C VAL A 344 -6.97 18.40 17.85
N LEU A 345 -7.73 18.78 18.87
CA LEU A 345 -9.13 19.19 18.74
C LEU A 345 -9.27 20.39 17.78
N ILE A 346 -8.41 21.41 17.92
CA ILE A 346 -8.40 22.58 17.02
C ILE A 346 -8.15 22.14 15.57
N ILE A 347 -7.15 21.29 15.34
CA ILE A 347 -6.84 20.75 14.00
C ILE A 347 -8.04 19.99 13.43
N ALA A 348 -8.68 19.14 14.23
CA ALA A 348 -9.83 18.35 13.81
C ALA A 348 -11.04 19.22 13.46
N VAL A 349 -11.32 20.26 14.24
CA VAL A 349 -12.38 21.23 13.96
C VAL A 349 -12.09 22.01 12.68
N CYS A 350 -10.86 22.50 12.50
CA CYS A 350 -10.45 23.17 11.26
C CYS A 350 -10.58 22.25 10.05
N ALA A 351 -10.22 20.96 10.17
CA ALA A 351 -10.41 19.97 9.12
C ALA A 351 -11.90 19.75 8.80
N LEU A 352 -12.78 19.62 9.80
CA LEU A 352 -14.22 19.49 9.58
C LEU A 352 -14.83 20.72 8.91
N ILE A 353 -14.44 21.93 9.35
CA ILE A 353 -14.88 23.19 8.74
C ILE A 353 -14.40 23.27 7.29
N GLY A 354 -13.11 23.01 7.04
CA GLY A 354 -12.55 23.00 5.69
C GLY A 354 -13.25 21.99 4.79
N ALA A 355 -13.54 20.80 5.30
CA ALA A 355 -14.28 19.76 4.58
C ALA A 355 -15.69 20.18 4.20
N ALA A 356 -16.41 20.85 5.12
CA ALA A 356 -17.74 21.37 4.87
C ALA A 356 -17.73 22.53 3.86
N LEU A 357 -16.86 23.53 4.05
CA LEU A 357 -16.77 24.71 3.18
C LEU A 357 -16.39 24.33 1.75
N TYR A 358 -15.32 23.56 1.57
CA TYR A 358 -14.84 23.18 0.25
C TYR A 358 -15.90 22.43 -0.55
N ALA A 359 -16.56 21.45 0.09
CA ALA A 359 -17.57 20.67 -0.60
C ALA A 359 -18.86 21.44 -0.84
N GLN A 360 -19.25 22.34 0.05
CA GLN A 360 -20.39 23.22 -0.18
C GLN A 360 -20.13 24.14 -1.39
N LEU A 361 -18.92 24.69 -1.49
CA LEU A 361 -18.52 25.55 -2.61
C LEU A 361 -18.39 24.77 -3.93
N SER A 362 -17.89 23.54 -3.89
CA SER A 362 -17.59 22.76 -5.11
C SER A 362 -18.79 21.95 -5.62
N TRP A 363 -19.60 21.40 -4.71
CA TRP A 363 -20.61 20.38 -5.02
C TRP A 363 -21.98 20.67 -4.38
N GLY A 364 -22.13 21.79 -3.67
CA GLY A 364 -23.41 22.20 -3.10
C GLY A 364 -24.47 22.33 -4.20
N SER A 365 -25.61 21.68 -4.00
CA SER A 365 -26.76 21.76 -4.92
C SER A 365 -28.05 21.62 -4.14
N THR A 366 -29.19 21.85 -4.80
CA THR A 366 -30.53 21.65 -4.20
C THR A 366 -30.75 20.20 -3.71
N ALA A 367 -30.03 19.23 -4.31
CA ALA A 367 -30.07 17.81 -3.94
C ALA A 367 -28.97 17.40 -2.92
N LEU A 368 -27.86 18.13 -2.85
CA LEU A 368 -26.74 17.89 -1.92
C LEU A 368 -26.54 19.11 -1.03
N LEU A 369 -27.30 19.16 0.08
CA LEU A 369 -27.27 20.28 0.99
C LEU A 369 -26.11 20.20 2.01
N ARG A 370 -25.60 19.00 2.32
CA ARG A 370 -24.50 18.78 3.29
C ARG A 370 -23.39 17.88 2.73
N PRO A 371 -22.66 18.27 1.67
CA PRO A 371 -21.52 17.51 1.20
C PRO A 371 -20.27 17.78 2.06
N PHE A 372 -19.42 16.77 2.25
CA PHE A 372 -18.11 16.90 2.90
C PHE A 372 -17.01 16.47 1.94
N GLY A 373 -15.95 17.28 1.83
CA GLY A 373 -14.90 17.13 0.83
C GLY A 373 -13.57 16.74 1.46
N TYR A 374 -12.94 15.70 0.91
CA TYR A 374 -11.62 15.24 1.36
C TYR A 374 -10.53 16.32 1.25
N TRP A 375 -10.47 17.02 0.11
CA TRP A 375 -9.50 18.10 -0.11
C TRP A 375 -9.68 19.26 0.85
N GLY A 376 -10.93 19.62 1.16
CA GLY A 376 -11.25 20.60 2.18
C GLY A 376 -10.77 20.17 3.57
N ALA A 377 -10.89 18.88 3.91
CA ALA A 377 -10.39 18.35 5.16
C ALA A 377 -8.86 18.47 5.27
N ILE A 378 -8.13 18.16 4.19
CA ILE A 378 -6.67 18.32 4.14
C ILE A 378 -6.29 19.79 4.32
N LEU A 379 -6.88 20.70 3.53
CA LEU A 379 -6.57 22.13 3.61
C LEU A 379 -6.90 22.69 5.00
N GLY A 380 -8.07 22.35 5.55
CA GLY A 380 -8.47 22.73 6.90
C GLY A 380 -7.52 22.17 7.97
N GLY A 381 -7.07 20.93 7.82
CA GLY A 381 -6.08 20.32 8.71
C GLY A 381 -4.70 21.00 8.65
N VAL A 382 -4.23 21.38 7.45
CA VAL A 382 -2.98 22.14 7.28
C VAL A 382 -3.07 23.51 7.93
N VAL A 383 -4.17 24.25 7.68
CA VAL A 383 -4.43 25.55 8.33
C VAL A 383 -4.49 25.39 9.85
N GLY A 384 -5.19 24.36 10.35
CA GLY A 384 -5.25 24.04 11.77
C GLY A 384 -3.87 23.72 12.35
N GLY A 385 -3.01 23.03 11.61
CA GLY A 385 -1.64 22.73 12.01
C GLY A 385 -0.78 23.99 12.15
N PHE A 386 -0.86 24.92 11.19
CA PHE A 386 -0.20 26.22 11.30
C PHE A 386 -0.73 27.03 12.48
N LEU A 387 -2.05 27.05 12.68
CA LEU A 387 -2.67 27.73 13.82
C LEU A 387 -2.14 27.16 15.14
N VAL A 388 -2.12 25.85 15.29
CA VAL A 388 -1.58 25.18 16.48
C VAL A 388 -0.10 25.46 16.68
N HIS A 389 0.69 25.47 15.61
CA HIS A 389 2.10 25.82 15.68
C HIS A 389 2.29 27.22 16.27
N VAL A 390 1.51 28.20 15.81
CA VAL A 390 1.56 29.58 16.31
C VAL A 390 1.06 29.69 17.75
N LEU A 391 -0.01 28.99 18.11
CA LEU A 391 -0.64 29.09 19.44
C LEU A 391 0.11 28.34 20.54
N PHE A 392 0.70 27.19 20.21
CA PHE A 392 1.28 26.27 21.20
C PHE A 392 2.78 26.01 20.99
N GLY A 393 3.41 26.56 19.95
CA GLY A 393 4.83 26.35 19.66
C GLY A 393 5.20 24.93 19.22
N ILE A 394 4.22 24.07 18.91
CA ILE A 394 4.46 22.67 18.56
C ILE A 394 5.04 22.59 17.15
N PRO A 395 6.16 21.88 16.92
CA PRO A 395 6.78 21.78 15.59
C PRO A 395 5.83 21.19 14.53
N LEU A 396 5.82 21.78 13.33
CA LEU A 396 5.01 21.29 12.20
C LEU A 396 5.34 19.84 11.82
N SER A 397 6.59 19.40 12.00
CA SER A 397 6.99 18.01 11.77
C SER A 397 6.33 17.03 12.74
N GLN A 398 6.12 17.43 14.01
CA GLN A 398 5.40 16.62 15.00
C GLN A 398 3.90 16.56 14.69
N LEU A 399 3.29 17.69 14.31
CA LEU A 399 1.88 17.73 13.91
C LEU A 399 1.63 16.91 12.64
N GLY A 400 2.53 17.02 11.66
CA GLY A 400 2.51 16.21 10.44
C GLY A 400 2.66 14.72 10.75
N LEU A 401 3.59 14.35 11.63
CA LEU A 401 3.80 12.97 12.07
C LEU A 401 2.53 12.41 12.73
N ALA A 402 1.94 13.15 13.67
CA ALA A 402 0.70 12.78 14.34
C ALA A 402 -0.43 12.50 13.33
N GLY A 403 -0.56 13.35 12.30
CA GLY A 403 -1.49 13.17 11.21
C GLY A 403 -1.27 11.87 10.43
N VAL A 404 -0.03 11.60 9.99
CA VAL A 404 0.27 10.40 9.18
C VAL A 404 0.27 9.09 9.98
N LEU A 405 0.49 9.13 11.30
CA LEU A 405 0.34 7.97 12.16
C LEU A 405 -1.13 7.60 12.40
N GLY A 406 -2.00 8.60 12.53
CA GLY A 406 -3.45 8.39 12.69
C GLY A 406 -4.19 8.10 11.38
N ALA A 407 -3.75 8.68 10.27
CA ALA A 407 -4.46 8.66 9.00
C ALA A 407 -4.75 7.24 8.45
N PRO A 408 -3.82 6.27 8.45
CA PRO A 408 -4.10 4.93 7.92
C PRO A 408 -5.25 4.25 8.66
N PHE A 409 -5.26 4.30 9.99
CA PHE A 409 -6.32 3.69 10.79
C PHE A 409 -7.67 4.39 10.60
N ALA A 410 -7.68 5.72 10.61
CA ALA A 410 -8.88 6.50 10.32
C ALA A 410 -9.43 6.20 8.92
N GLN A 411 -8.57 6.09 7.91
CA GLN A 411 -8.96 5.75 6.54
C GLN A 411 -9.50 4.32 6.46
N ALA A 412 -8.86 3.34 7.11
CA ALA A 412 -9.32 1.95 7.13
C ALA A 412 -10.74 1.85 7.73
N VAL A 413 -10.99 2.45 8.89
CA VAL A 413 -12.33 2.48 9.49
C VAL A 413 -13.31 3.25 8.59
N GLY A 414 -12.87 4.36 7.99
CA GLY A 414 -13.66 5.14 7.03
C GLY A 414 -14.08 4.35 5.78
N ARG A 415 -13.35 3.31 5.38
CA ARG A 415 -13.78 2.41 4.29
C ARG A 415 -14.96 1.52 4.66
N LEU A 416 -15.19 1.23 5.93
CA LEU A 416 -16.40 0.54 6.38
C LEU A 416 -17.65 1.40 6.16
N ARG A 417 -17.54 2.71 6.43
CA ARG A 417 -18.56 3.69 6.05
C ARG A 417 -18.78 3.69 4.52
N CYS A 418 -17.69 3.65 3.74
CA CYS A 418 -17.78 3.62 2.28
C CYS A 418 -18.50 2.37 1.76
N LEU A 419 -18.30 1.20 2.38
CA LEU A 419 -19.02 -0.04 2.05
C LEU A 419 -20.53 0.13 2.23
N VAL A 420 -20.98 0.61 3.40
CA VAL A 420 -22.42 0.83 3.68
C VAL A 420 -23.03 1.87 2.72
N GLN A 421 -22.31 2.96 2.45
CA GLN A 421 -22.78 4.03 1.58
C GLN A 421 -22.76 3.64 0.09
N GLY A 422 -21.88 2.71 -0.29
CA GLY A 422 -21.65 2.31 -1.68
C GLY A 422 -20.72 3.23 -2.48
N CYS A 423 -19.88 4.04 -1.83
CA CYS A 423 -18.87 4.86 -2.52
C CYS A 423 -17.50 4.16 -2.56
N CYS A 424 -16.60 4.65 -3.41
CA CYS A 424 -15.26 4.12 -3.65
C CYS A 424 -15.26 2.64 -4.05
N HIS A 425 -16.28 2.21 -4.81
CA HIS A 425 -16.42 0.83 -5.28
C HIS A 425 -15.61 0.57 -6.56
N GLY A 426 -15.29 -0.69 -6.81
CA GLY A 426 -14.53 -1.10 -7.98
C GLY A 426 -15.39 -1.37 -9.22
N THR A 427 -14.73 -1.74 -10.33
CA THR A 427 -15.41 -2.14 -11.58
C THR A 427 -16.09 -3.50 -11.46
N VAL A 428 -16.98 -3.80 -12.40
CA VAL A 428 -17.58 -5.13 -12.56
C VAL A 428 -16.50 -6.20 -12.72
N THR A 429 -16.72 -7.36 -12.13
CA THR A 429 -15.78 -8.48 -12.07
C THR A 429 -16.52 -9.82 -11.92
N SER A 430 -15.77 -10.90 -11.68
CA SER A 430 -16.31 -12.23 -11.42
C SER A 430 -16.57 -12.50 -9.93
N LYS A 431 -17.37 -13.53 -9.63
CA LYS A 431 -17.64 -14.02 -8.27
C LYS A 431 -16.38 -14.28 -7.44
N ALA A 432 -15.29 -14.73 -8.09
CA ALA A 432 -14.05 -15.04 -7.38
C ALA A 432 -13.37 -13.82 -6.75
N LEU A 433 -13.64 -12.62 -7.27
CA LEU A 433 -12.96 -11.37 -6.84
C LEU A 433 -13.92 -10.30 -6.30
N GLY A 434 -15.22 -10.41 -6.61
CA GLY A 434 -16.20 -9.36 -6.32
C GLY A 434 -17.09 -9.63 -5.11
N ILE A 435 -17.82 -8.58 -4.71
CA ILE A 435 -18.97 -8.61 -3.80
C ILE A 435 -20.22 -8.11 -4.54
N ARG A 436 -21.42 -8.38 -4.02
CA ARG A 436 -22.68 -7.86 -4.58
C ARG A 436 -23.37 -6.89 -3.64
N VAL A 437 -23.97 -5.87 -4.21
CA VAL A 437 -24.75 -4.87 -3.45
C VAL A 437 -26.17 -4.81 -3.99
N TRP A 438 -27.12 -4.98 -3.08
CA TRP A 438 -28.57 -5.02 -3.33
C TRP A 438 -29.30 -3.81 -2.75
N GLN A 439 -28.69 -3.14 -1.77
CA GLN A 439 -29.32 -2.05 -1.04
C GLN A 439 -29.70 -0.90 -1.96
N SER A 440 -30.99 -0.57 -2.01
CA SER A 440 -31.55 0.38 -2.98
C SER A 440 -30.99 1.79 -2.83
N GLN A 441 -30.68 2.23 -1.60
CA GLN A 441 -30.10 3.55 -1.32
C GLN A 441 -28.56 3.57 -1.38
N SER A 442 -27.91 2.45 -1.73
CA SER A 442 -26.46 2.42 -1.92
C SER A 442 -26.10 3.15 -3.22
N ARG A 443 -25.01 3.92 -3.20
CA ARG A 443 -24.52 4.62 -4.40
C ARG A 443 -24.12 3.67 -5.53
N VAL A 444 -23.78 2.42 -5.21
CA VAL A 444 -23.58 1.37 -6.22
C VAL A 444 -24.84 1.15 -7.06
N VAL A 445 -26.00 1.18 -6.39
CA VAL A 445 -27.31 0.98 -7.03
C VAL A 445 -27.80 2.28 -7.66
N THR A 446 -27.82 3.38 -6.89
CA THR A 446 -28.43 4.65 -7.35
C THR A 446 -27.60 5.38 -8.40
N ASN A 447 -26.28 5.44 -8.25
CA ASN A 447 -25.42 6.26 -9.12
C ASN A 447 -24.79 5.43 -10.23
N SER A 448 -24.41 4.19 -9.93
CA SER A 448 -23.70 3.32 -10.88
C SER A 448 -24.58 2.31 -11.60
N GLY A 449 -25.79 2.01 -11.08
CA GLY A 449 -26.73 1.07 -11.68
C GLY A 449 -26.28 -0.39 -11.64
N LEU A 450 -25.44 -0.78 -10.66
CA LEU A 450 -24.80 -2.10 -10.60
C LEU A 450 -25.45 -3.02 -9.54
N LYS A 451 -26.78 -2.97 -9.43
CA LYS A 451 -27.52 -3.78 -8.45
C LYS A 451 -27.33 -5.27 -8.72
N GLY A 452 -26.84 -6.01 -7.73
CA GLY A 452 -26.66 -7.46 -7.81
C GLY A 452 -25.47 -7.93 -8.66
N GLU A 453 -24.78 -7.01 -9.34
CA GLU A 453 -23.56 -7.30 -10.10
C GLU A 453 -22.38 -7.55 -9.17
N TYR A 454 -21.47 -8.42 -9.59
CA TYR A 454 -20.20 -8.61 -8.90
C TYR A 454 -19.27 -7.44 -9.20
N ILE A 455 -18.90 -6.68 -8.16
CA ILE A 455 -17.97 -5.54 -8.27
C ILE A 455 -16.72 -5.76 -7.42
N LEU A 456 -15.58 -5.28 -7.89
CA LEU A 456 -14.34 -5.31 -7.11
C LEU A 456 -14.52 -4.52 -5.82
N ASN A 457 -14.02 -5.07 -4.73
CA ASN A 457 -14.09 -4.49 -3.40
C ASN A 457 -12.85 -3.63 -3.12
N THR A 458 -12.73 -2.51 -3.82
CA THR A 458 -11.63 -1.56 -3.64
C THR A 458 -11.58 -0.99 -2.23
N GLN A 459 -12.72 -0.90 -1.53
CA GLN A 459 -12.75 -0.48 -0.13
C GLN A 459 -11.98 -1.46 0.77
N LEU A 460 -12.12 -2.77 0.56
CA LEU A 460 -11.35 -3.78 1.28
C LEU A 460 -9.86 -3.73 0.91
N TYR A 461 -9.51 -3.46 -0.35
CA TYR A 461 -8.09 -3.27 -0.74
C TYR A 461 -7.46 -2.12 0.07
N SER A 462 -8.14 -0.97 0.14
CA SER A 462 -7.73 0.14 1.01
C SER A 462 -7.57 -0.29 2.48
N ILE A 463 -8.48 -1.07 3.05
CA ILE A 463 -8.39 -1.52 4.45
C ILE A 463 -7.15 -2.39 4.65
N LEU A 464 -6.97 -3.39 3.77
CA LEU A 464 -5.87 -4.34 3.83
C LEU A 464 -4.51 -3.69 3.60
N PHE A 465 -4.47 -2.52 2.96
CA PHE A 465 -3.25 -1.73 2.80
C PHE A 465 -3.01 -0.78 4.00
N ASN A 466 -4.04 -0.05 4.43
CA ASN A 466 -3.88 1.00 5.42
C ASN A 466 -3.57 0.47 6.82
N VAL A 467 -4.14 -0.68 7.23
CA VAL A 467 -3.86 -1.24 8.56
C VAL A 467 -2.37 -1.63 8.69
N PRO A 468 -1.78 -2.41 7.76
CA PRO A 468 -0.33 -2.64 7.77
C PRO A 468 0.48 -1.35 7.64
N LEU A 469 0.10 -0.41 6.77
CA LEU A 469 0.82 0.86 6.66
C LEU A 469 0.88 1.60 8.02
N GLY A 470 -0.23 1.72 8.73
CA GLY A 470 -0.27 2.37 10.03
C GLY A 470 0.62 1.69 11.08
N LEU A 471 0.60 0.35 11.13
CA LEU A 471 1.45 -0.42 12.05
C LEU A 471 2.93 -0.29 11.72
N LEU A 472 3.30 -0.24 10.43
CA LEU A 472 4.67 0.03 9.99
C LEU A 472 5.14 1.41 10.44
N LEU A 473 4.34 2.46 10.18
CA LEU A 473 4.72 3.83 10.54
C LEU A 473 4.81 4.01 12.06
N LEU A 474 3.90 3.41 12.83
CA LEU A 474 3.97 3.38 14.30
C LEU A 474 5.23 2.67 14.78
N SER A 475 5.54 1.50 14.22
CA SER A 475 6.77 0.76 14.54
C SER A 475 8.03 1.60 14.25
N MET A 476 8.06 2.31 13.12
CA MET A 476 9.17 3.21 12.79
C MET A 476 9.30 4.37 13.79
N TRP A 477 8.18 5.00 14.19
CA TRP A 477 8.20 6.04 15.22
C TRP A 477 8.72 5.51 16.56
N LEU A 478 8.20 4.37 17.02
CA LEU A 478 8.59 3.75 18.30
C LEU A 478 10.03 3.24 18.30
N SER A 479 10.59 2.89 17.14
CA SER A 479 11.98 2.46 17.03
C SER A 479 13.00 3.59 17.28
N HIS A 480 12.55 4.86 17.24
CA HIS A 480 13.39 6.05 17.34
C HIS A 480 14.58 6.12 16.34
N GLY A 481 14.55 5.31 15.28
CA GLY A 481 15.66 5.19 14.32
C GLY A 481 15.58 6.08 13.08
N VAL A 482 14.50 6.85 12.90
CA VAL A 482 14.24 7.68 11.72
C VAL A 482 13.57 9.00 12.07
N HIS A 483 13.85 10.07 11.31
CA HIS A 483 13.28 11.40 11.53
C HIS A 483 11.78 11.47 11.15
N SER A 484 11.03 12.42 11.74
CA SER A 484 9.57 12.58 11.51
C SER A 484 9.21 12.73 10.03
N THR A 485 9.97 13.58 9.32
CA THR A 485 9.86 13.86 7.88
C THR A 485 10.08 12.63 7.01
N ALA A 486 10.98 11.71 7.39
CA ALA A 486 11.17 10.45 6.68
C ALA A 486 9.92 9.56 6.77
N ILE A 487 9.30 9.46 7.96
CA ILE A 487 8.05 8.71 8.19
C ILE A 487 6.89 9.36 7.40
N ILE A 488 6.76 10.69 7.45
CA ILE A 488 5.76 11.44 6.67
C ILE A 488 5.95 11.20 5.17
N GLY A 489 7.18 11.31 4.68
CA GLY A 489 7.49 11.07 3.27
C GLY A 489 7.15 9.65 2.83
N LEU A 490 7.47 8.65 3.66
CA LEU A 490 7.14 7.26 3.40
C LEU A 490 5.62 7.02 3.33
N TYR A 491 4.83 7.66 4.20
CA TYR A 491 3.36 7.63 4.13
C TYR A 491 2.85 8.12 2.77
N PHE A 492 3.35 9.28 2.30
CA PHE A 492 2.97 9.86 1.01
C PHE A 492 3.38 8.98 -0.18
N ILE A 493 4.57 8.38 -0.13
CA ILE A 493 5.06 7.47 -1.17
C ILE A 493 4.22 6.20 -1.22
N LEU A 494 4.08 5.49 -0.10
CA LEU A 494 3.35 4.22 -0.06
C LEU A 494 1.86 4.42 -0.38
N THR A 495 1.23 5.46 0.15
CA THR A 495 -0.16 5.80 -0.19
C THR A 495 -0.27 6.19 -1.67
N GLY A 496 0.67 6.94 -2.23
CA GLY A 496 0.68 7.25 -3.67
C GLY A 496 0.80 5.99 -4.54
N ILE A 497 1.69 5.06 -4.19
CA ILE A 497 1.85 3.76 -4.88
C ILE A 497 0.53 2.98 -4.85
N GLU A 498 -0.12 2.86 -3.69
CA GLU A 498 -1.40 2.16 -3.57
C GLU A 498 -2.51 2.87 -4.34
N ARG A 499 -2.67 4.18 -4.18
CA ARG A 499 -3.75 4.96 -4.82
C ARG A 499 -3.67 4.89 -6.33
N PHE A 500 -2.47 4.99 -6.89
CA PHE A 500 -2.26 4.85 -8.34
C PHE A 500 -2.80 3.51 -8.87
N THR A 501 -2.61 2.43 -8.11
CA THR A 501 -3.11 1.08 -8.46
C THR A 501 -4.62 0.98 -8.22
N GLU A 502 -5.09 1.32 -7.03
CA GLU A 502 -6.50 1.17 -6.64
C GLU A 502 -7.43 1.97 -7.57
N ASP A 503 -7.06 3.21 -7.90
CA ASP A 503 -7.85 4.09 -8.76
C ASP A 503 -7.98 3.54 -10.20
N ALA A 504 -7.06 2.69 -10.66
CA ALA A 504 -7.18 2.01 -11.94
C ALA A 504 -8.41 1.08 -11.97
N TYR A 505 -8.70 0.44 -10.84
CA TYR A 505 -9.77 -0.55 -10.65
C TYR A 505 -11.07 0.05 -10.12
N ARG A 506 -11.13 1.36 -9.83
CA ARG A 506 -12.37 2.03 -9.39
C ARG A 506 -13.42 2.10 -10.51
N GLY A 507 -14.66 1.80 -10.15
CA GLY A 507 -15.83 1.73 -11.03
C GLY A 507 -16.73 2.97 -11.04
N GLU A 508 -16.38 4.02 -10.30
CA GLU A 508 -17.17 5.26 -10.24
C GLU A 508 -17.12 6.01 -11.58
N ARG A 509 -18.30 6.36 -12.13
CA ARG A 509 -18.45 6.99 -13.45
C ARG A 509 -17.91 8.42 -13.55
N GLN A 510 -17.62 9.07 -12.43
CA GLN A 510 -17.37 10.53 -12.34
C GLN A 510 -15.89 10.95 -12.46
N VAL A 511 -14.95 10.02 -12.63
CA VAL A 511 -13.52 10.38 -12.60
C VAL A 511 -13.06 10.92 -13.96
N LYS A 512 -12.67 12.21 -13.98
CA LYS A 512 -12.07 12.85 -15.15
C LYS A 512 -10.77 12.14 -15.55
N ARG A 513 -10.59 11.91 -16.85
CA ARG A 513 -9.31 11.44 -17.41
C ARG A 513 -8.56 12.60 -18.02
N ILE A 514 -7.28 12.71 -17.69
CA ILE A 514 -6.37 13.72 -18.23
C ILE A 514 -5.25 12.95 -18.95
N GLY A 515 -5.30 12.94 -20.28
CA GLY A 515 -4.40 12.11 -21.09
C GLY A 515 -4.68 10.61 -20.89
N ALA A 516 -3.63 9.84 -20.62
CA ALA A 516 -3.72 8.38 -20.45
C ALA A 516 -4.14 7.93 -19.04
N LEU A 517 -4.10 8.84 -18.06
CA LEU A 517 -4.33 8.55 -16.64
C LEU A 517 -5.61 9.21 -16.12
N ARG A 518 -6.15 8.65 -15.04
CA ARG A 518 -7.23 9.29 -14.27
C ARG A 518 -6.66 10.46 -13.44
N GLU A 519 -7.49 11.45 -13.14
CA GLU A 519 -7.10 12.59 -12.28
C GLU A 519 -6.46 12.13 -10.95
N ASN A 520 -7.07 11.17 -10.26
CA ASN A 520 -6.51 10.65 -9.01
C ASN A 520 -5.15 9.95 -9.17
N GLN A 521 -4.87 9.35 -10.33
CA GLN A 521 -3.55 8.76 -10.59
C GLN A 521 -2.48 9.83 -10.75
N TRP A 522 -2.81 11.01 -11.29
CA TRP A 522 -1.90 12.17 -11.29
C TRP A 522 -1.64 12.68 -9.88
N ILE A 523 -2.68 12.78 -9.05
CA ILE A 523 -2.55 13.14 -7.64
C ILE A 523 -1.66 12.12 -6.90
N ALA A 524 -1.82 10.83 -7.18
CA ALA A 524 -1.00 9.78 -6.60
C ALA A 524 0.49 9.91 -6.98
N LEU A 525 0.79 10.25 -8.24
CA LEU A 525 2.16 10.55 -8.67
C LEU A 525 2.72 11.79 -7.97
N ALA A 526 1.92 12.85 -7.83
CA ALA A 526 2.32 14.04 -7.09
C ALA A 526 2.59 13.72 -5.60
N SER A 527 1.76 12.87 -4.99
CA SER A 527 1.96 12.36 -3.62
C SER A 527 3.32 11.66 -3.48
N VAL A 528 3.69 10.79 -4.43
CA VAL A 528 5.00 10.13 -4.41
C VAL A 528 6.14 11.15 -4.47
N LEU A 529 6.07 12.13 -5.39
CA LEU A 529 7.10 13.17 -5.52
C LEU A 529 7.22 14.03 -4.26
N VAL A 530 6.09 14.47 -3.71
CA VAL A 530 6.04 15.22 -2.44
C VAL A 530 6.63 14.37 -1.31
N GLY A 531 6.31 13.08 -1.26
CA GLY A 531 6.86 12.19 -0.24
C GLY A 531 8.38 12.02 -0.34
N ILE A 532 8.93 11.90 -1.56
CA ILE A 532 10.40 11.90 -1.77
C ILE A 532 11.03 13.20 -1.26
N LEU A 533 10.46 14.35 -1.64
CA LEU A 533 10.96 15.66 -1.23
C LEU A 533 10.88 15.90 0.28
N ILE A 534 9.80 15.48 0.93
CA ILE A 534 9.65 15.60 2.39
C ILE A 534 10.61 14.65 3.10
N SER A 535 10.81 13.43 2.58
CA SER A 535 11.60 12.39 3.26
C SER A 535 13.06 12.77 3.53
N ILE A 536 13.62 13.67 2.72
CA ILE A 536 15.02 14.12 2.83
C ILE A 536 15.21 15.33 3.76
N LEU A 537 14.13 15.95 4.23
CA LEU A 537 14.23 17.12 5.11
C LEU A 537 14.63 16.65 6.51
N PRO A 538 15.58 17.30 7.20
CA PRO A 538 15.89 16.97 8.58
C PRO A 538 14.75 17.41 9.50
N SER A 539 14.45 16.60 10.52
CA SER A 539 13.48 16.99 11.55
C SER A 539 13.70 16.24 12.88
N PRO A 540 13.32 16.83 14.02
CA PRO A 540 13.31 16.11 15.28
C PRO A 540 12.23 15.02 15.24
N LEU A 541 12.48 13.91 15.93
CA LEU A 541 11.47 12.91 16.22
C LEU A 541 10.92 13.16 17.63
N PRO A 542 9.61 13.36 17.81
CA PRO A 542 9.03 13.52 19.14
C PRO A 542 9.20 12.23 19.95
N GLY A 543 9.58 12.39 21.22
CA GLY A 543 9.66 11.27 22.17
C GLY A 543 8.29 10.67 22.49
N ILE A 544 8.29 9.50 23.12
CA ILE A 544 7.06 8.88 23.63
C ILE A 544 6.58 9.70 24.84
N PRO A 545 5.31 10.16 24.86
CA PRO A 545 4.77 10.89 26.01
C PRO A 545 4.83 10.05 27.30
N HIS A 546 5.15 10.69 28.44
CA HIS A 546 5.26 10.03 29.75
C HIS A 546 3.90 9.50 30.28
N SER A 547 3.93 8.68 31.33
CA SER A 547 2.71 8.15 31.99
C SER A 547 1.80 9.29 32.48
N GLY A 548 0.52 9.25 32.11
CA GLY A 548 -0.49 10.24 32.51
C GLY A 548 -1.22 10.94 31.34
N TRP A 549 -0.74 10.77 30.10
CA TRP A 549 -1.33 11.39 28.91
C TRP A 549 -2.67 10.81 28.43
N LEU A 550 -3.03 9.62 28.90
CA LEU A 550 -4.38 9.06 28.73
C LEU A 550 -5.31 9.61 29.82
N ASP A 551 -5.35 10.93 29.91
CA ASP A 551 -6.15 11.67 30.90
C ASP A 551 -7.58 11.90 30.42
N GLN A 552 -8.37 12.60 31.22
CA GLN A 552 -9.73 12.97 30.86
C GLN A 552 -9.78 13.82 29.57
N GLY A 553 -8.81 14.73 29.38
CA GLY A 553 -8.74 15.59 28.20
C GLY A 553 -8.57 14.79 26.90
N PHE A 554 -7.73 13.77 26.92
CA PHE A 554 -7.57 12.82 25.83
C PHE A 554 -8.89 12.15 25.45
N PHE A 555 -9.58 11.51 26.40
CA PHE A 555 -10.84 10.80 26.13
C PHE A 555 -11.96 11.75 25.69
N VAL A 556 -12.06 12.94 26.31
CA VAL A 556 -13.03 13.98 25.91
C VAL A 556 -12.78 14.39 24.46
N SER A 557 -11.53 14.70 24.07
CA SER A 557 -11.23 15.09 22.70
C SER A 557 -11.62 14.02 21.67
N MET A 558 -11.31 12.75 21.94
CA MET A 558 -11.67 11.63 21.06
C MET A 558 -13.18 11.46 20.92
N ILE A 559 -13.91 11.46 22.04
CA ILE A 559 -15.36 11.28 22.06
C ILE A 559 -16.04 12.45 21.37
N THR A 560 -15.65 13.69 21.70
CA THR A 560 -16.23 14.90 21.12
C THR A 560 -16.03 14.95 19.61
N VAL A 561 -14.81 14.74 19.11
CA VAL A 561 -14.56 14.75 17.66
C VAL A 561 -15.25 13.57 16.97
N GLY A 562 -15.29 12.41 17.61
CA GLY A 562 -16.02 11.24 17.11
C GLY A 562 -17.51 11.53 16.92
N LEU A 563 -18.17 12.08 17.94
CA LEU A 563 -19.59 12.46 17.88
C LEU A 563 -19.85 13.57 16.86
N LEU A 564 -19.01 14.60 16.83
CA LEU A 564 -19.10 15.69 15.85
C LEU A 564 -19.00 15.15 14.42
N THR A 565 -18.05 14.25 14.15
CA THR A 565 -17.86 13.69 12.81
C THR A 565 -19.01 12.74 12.43
N ALA A 566 -19.49 11.93 13.38
CA ALA A 566 -20.65 11.07 13.18
C ALA A 566 -21.90 11.88 12.83
N PHE A 567 -22.15 12.97 13.57
CA PHE A 567 -23.25 13.88 13.29
C PHE A 567 -23.09 14.57 11.93
N ALA A 568 -21.93 15.19 11.70
CA ALA A 568 -21.65 15.97 10.51
C ALA A 568 -21.76 15.15 9.22
N MET A 569 -21.19 13.94 9.21
CA MET A 569 -21.06 13.18 7.98
C MET A 569 -22.14 12.10 7.79
N SER A 570 -22.92 11.74 8.81
CA SER A 570 -23.81 10.57 8.76
C SER A 570 -25.18 10.74 9.41
N MET A 571 -25.47 11.92 9.93
CA MET A 571 -26.80 12.27 10.44
C MET A 571 -27.29 13.52 9.71
N ASP A 572 -28.59 13.58 9.46
CA ASP A 572 -29.19 14.66 8.69
C ASP A 572 -30.67 14.92 9.03
N PHE A 573 -31.21 15.95 8.43
CA PHE A 573 -32.57 16.44 8.62
C PHE A 573 -33.33 16.35 7.28
N PRO A 574 -33.87 15.16 6.92
CA PRO A 574 -34.37 14.88 5.57
C PRO A 574 -35.53 15.79 5.11
N GLN A 575 -36.27 16.37 6.06
CA GLN A 575 -37.38 17.30 5.79
C GLN A 575 -36.95 18.76 5.65
N SER A 576 -35.69 19.10 5.93
CA SER A 576 -35.19 20.47 5.88
C SER A 576 -34.64 20.83 4.49
N THR A 577 -34.82 22.10 4.10
CA THR A 577 -34.29 22.67 2.85
C THR A 577 -33.11 23.60 3.09
N LEU A 578 -32.73 23.81 4.35
CA LEU A 578 -31.62 24.71 4.71
C LEU A 578 -30.27 24.16 4.22
N PRO A 579 -29.29 25.03 3.94
CA PRO A 579 -27.91 24.59 3.73
C PRO A 579 -27.41 23.74 4.90
N PHE A 580 -26.55 22.77 4.61
CA PHE A 580 -26.04 21.80 5.57
C PHE A 580 -27.13 21.05 6.33
N SER A 581 -28.27 20.72 5.72
CA SER A 581 -29.33 19.98 6.41
C SER A 581 -29.49 18.52 5.96
N ARG A 582 -29.26 18.21 4.67
CA ARG A 582 -29.50 16.89 4.07
C ARG A 582 -28.25 16.24 3.51
N LEU A 583 -28.03 14.97 3.84
CA LEU A 583 -27.03 14.11 3.23
C LEU A 583 -27.59 13.51 1.93
N SER A 584 -26.70 13.18 0.99
CA SER A 584 -27.10 12.45 -0.22
C SER A 584 -27.52 11.01 0.12
N GLY A 585 -28.72 10.61 -0.27
CA GLY A 585 -29.18 9.23 -0.15
C GLY A 585 -30.54 9.14 0.52
#